data_AF-A0A6B3P951-F1
#
_entry.id   AF-A0A6B3P951-F1
#
_cell.length_a   1.000
_cell.length_b   1.000
_cell.length_c   1.000
_cell.angle_alpha   90.00
_cell.angle_beta   90.00
_cell.angle_gamma   90.00
#
_symmetry.space_group_name_H-M   'P 1'
#
loop_
_entity.id
_entity.type
_entity.pdbx_description
1 polymer ?
#
loop_
_entity_poly.entity_id
_entity_poly.type
_entity_poly.pdbx_seq_one_letter_code
_entity_poly.pdbx_strand_id
1 'polypeptide(L)'
;MNESNLSFESSDNERSLEDIVWTIEMSQGQFCLILALCDSTKLRDNMAQKLQEICPNIEEIFLKSSDTLIYPQLKDINSQKHPSAIMVRGFESVTNIDRMLISLNQLREELWKSFKFPIILWINGEIAKKMIRLTPDIESWASITNFSSFSGKEIDYRQERVDIFHNNQGSEDSDQLNNNNFLIELFSRFYVLQELRK
;
A
#
# COMPACT_ATOMS: atom_id res chain seq x y z
N MET A 1 -9.21 -19.26 35.17
CA MET A 1 -8.60 -17.98 34.74
C MET A 1 -7.42 -18.30 33.83
N ASN A 2 -7.63 -18.16 32.53
CA ASN A 2 -6.74 -17.46 31.59
C ASN A 2 -7.39 -17.53 30.22
N GLU A 3 -8.32 -16.59 30.02
CA GLU A 3 -8.68 -16.07 28.71
C GLU A 3 -7.58 -15.10 28.31
N SER A 4 -6.91 -15.33 27.18
CA SER A 4 -6.37 -14.29 26.29
C SER A 4 -5.38 -14.92 25.30
N ASN A 5 -5.80 -15.04 24.04
CA ASN A 5 -5.04 -14.78 22.81
C ASN A 5 -5.71 -15.52 21.65
N LEU A 6 -6.94 -15.11 21.32
CA LEU A 6 -7.55 -15.43 20.05
C LEU A 6 -7.16 -14.31 19.08
N SER A 7 -6.01 -14.45 18.42
CA SER A 7 -5.68 -13.62 17.26
C SER A 7 -6.58 -14.05 16.11
N PHE A 8 -7.68 -13.33 15.90
CA PHE A 8 -8.39 -13.37 14.63
C PHE A 8 -7.51 -12.69 13.58
N GLU A 9 -6.52 -13.42 13.07
CA GLU A 9 -5.89 -13.05 11.80
C GLU A 9 -6.85 -13.46 10.68
N SER A 10 -7.21 -12.50 9.83
CA SER A 10 -8.11 -12.75 8.70
C SER A 10 -7.36 -13.52 7.61
N SER A 11 -7.97 -14.58 7.06
CA SER A 11 -7.44 -15.31 5.89
C SER A 11 -7.15 -14.40 4.68
N ASP A 12 -7.83 -13.26 4.60
CA ASP A 12 -7.65 -12.29 3.51
C ASP A 12 -6.34 -11.51 3.64
N ASN A 13 -5.89 -11.23 4.87
CA ASN A 13 -4.61 -10.55 5.12
C ASN A 13 -3.44 -11.50 4.84
N GLU A 14 -3.58 -12.78 5.19
CA GLU A 14 -2.60 -13.82 4.86
C GLU A 14 -2.45 -13.98 3.35
N ARG A 15 -3.58 -14.08 2.64
CA ARG A 15 -3.57 -14.10 1.17
C ARG A 15 -2.94 -12.84 0.56
N SER A 16 -3.29 -11.67 1.09
CA SER A 16 -2.70 -10.40 0.67
C SER A 16 -1.19 -10.37 0.89
N LEU A 17 -0.71 -10.95 1.98
CA LEU A 17 0.72 -11.10 2.26
C LEU A 17 1.39 -12.07 1.27
N GLU A 18 0.76 -13.23 1.00
CA GLU A 18 1.22 -14.20 0.00
C GLU A 18 1.32 -13.57 -1.40
N ASP A 19 0.36 -12.74 -1.79
CA ASP A 19 0.37 -12.03 -3.06
C ASP A 19 1.58 -11.07 -3.17
N ILE A 20 1.95 -10.39 -2.08
CA ILE A 20 3.18 -9.57 -2.04
C ILE A 20 4.42 -10.45 -2.16
N VAL A 21 4.51 -11.54 -1.40
CA VAL A 21 5.65 -12.48 -1.46
C VAL A 21 5.85 -13.00 -2.88
N TRP A 22 4.77 -13.48 -3.51
CA TRP A 22 4.78 -13.96 -4.88
C TRP A 22 5.21 -12.86 -5.87
N THR A 23 4.70 -11.63 -5.69
CA THR A 23 5.08 -10.48 -6.55
C THR A 23 6.57 -10.16 -6.42
N ILE A 24 7.13 -10.29 -5.21
CA ILE A 24 8.56 -10.11 -4.98
C ILE A 24 9.37 -11.12 -5.78
N GLU A 25 9.01 -12.39 -5.72
CA GLU A 25 9.71 -13.43 -6.47
C GLU A 25 9.60 -13.24 -7.98
N MET A 26 8.40 -12.91 -8.48
CA MET A 26 8.13 -12.83 -9.92
C MET A 26 8.63 -11.55 -10.58
N SER A 27 8.76 -10.47 -9.82
CA SER A 27 9.18 -9.16 -10.36
C SER A 27 10.69 -8.92 -10.26
N GLN A 28 11.49 -9.93 -9.91
CA GLN A 28 12.95 -9.80 -9.95
C GLN A 28 13.42 -9.48 -11.37
N GLY A 29 14.27 -8.46 -11.51
CA GLY A 29 14.71 -7.93 -12.80
C GLY A 29 13.80 -6.86 -13.40
N GLN A 30 12.63 -6.58 -12.80
CA GLN A 30 11.68 -5.58 -13.29
C GLN A 30 11.23 -4.64 -12.16
N PHE A 31 10.85 -3.41 -12.53
CA PHE A 31 10.30 -2.48 -11.56
C PHE A 31 8.86 -2.85 -11.25
N CYS A 32 8.52 -2.90 -9.97
CA CYS A 32 7.15 -3.02 -9.48
C CYS A 32 6.96 -2.08 -8.28
N LEU A 33 5.81 -1.43 -8.18
CA LEU A 33 5.46 -0.61 -7.04
C LEU A 33 4.20 -1.19 -6.41
N ILE A 34 4.25 -1.47 -5.11
CA ILE A 34 3.13 -2.01 -4.35
C ILE A 34 2.75 -0.99 -3.28
N LEU A 35 1.48 -0.57 -3.26
CA LEU A 35 0.90 0.21 -2.18
C LEU A 35 0.22 -0.75 -1.21
N ALA A 36 0.90 -1.03 -0.10
CA ALA A 36 0.36 -1.85 0.98
C ALA A 36 -0.48 -0.95 1.91
N LEU A 37 -1.78 -0.89 1.65
CA LEU A 37 -2.73 -0.02 2.35
C LEU A 37 -3.17 -0.68 3.65
N CYS A 38 -2.91 -0.02 4.77
CA CYS A 38 -3.31 -0.48 6.10
C CYS A 38 -3.47 0.68 7.07
N ASP A 39 -4.69 0.90 7.57
CA ASP A 39 -4.97 1.97 8.54
C ASP A 39 -4.57 1.59 9.98
N SER A 40 -4.48 0.29 10.28
CA SER A 40 -4.11 -0.20 11.60
C SER A 40 -2.60 -0.35 11.73
N THR A 41 -1.98 0.50 12.54
CA THR A 41 -0.54 0.43 12.83
C THR A 41 -0.13 -0.96 13.34
N LYS A 42 -0.90 -1.54 14.27
CA LYS A 42 -0.57 -2.86 14.81
C LYS A 42 -0.58 -3.96 13.74
N LEU A 43 -1.59 -3.96 12.87
CA LEU A 43 -1.68 -4.95 11.79
C LEU A 43 -0.57 -4.75 10.77
N ARG A 44 -0.35 -3.52 10.33
CA ARG A 44 0.74 -3.17 9.41
C ARG A 44 2.10 -3.63 9.92
N ASP A 45 2.39 -3.37 11.19
CA ASP A 45 3.67 -3.70 11.81
C ASP A 45 3.83 -5.23 11.89
N ASN A 46 2.76 -5.96 12.20
CA ASN A 46 2.76 -7.42 12.19
C ASN A 46 2.96 -8.00 10.78
N MET A 47 2.26 -7.47 9.76
CA MET A 47 2.39 -7.93 8.37
C MET A 47 3.77 -7.61 7.78
N ALA A 48 4.32 -6.42 8.07
CA ALA A 48 5.66 -6.04 7.64
C ALA A 48 6.73 -6.94 8.28
N GLN A 49 6.58 -7.27 9.57
CA GLN A 49 7.47 -8.21 10.24
C GLN A 49 7.40 -9.60 9.60
N LYS A 50 6.19 -10.15 9.40
CA LYS A 50 6.02 -11.45 8.73
C LYS A 50 6.62 -11.45 7.33
N LEU A 51 6.44 -10.37 6.57
CA LEU A 51 7.03 -10.23 5.24
C LEU A 51 8.56 -10.31 5.27
N GLN A 52 9.20 -9.68 6.25
CA GLN A 52 10.65 -9.72 6.43
C GLN A 52 11.15 -11.09 6.89
N GLU A 53 10.37 -11.81 7.71
CA GLU A 53 10.66 -13.18 8.13
C GLU A 53 10.61 -14.16 6.95
N ILE A 54 9.64 -14.00 6.05
CA ILE A 54 9.48 -14.83 4.84
C ILE A 54 10.54 -14.49 3.79
N CYS A 55 10.84 -13.20 3.62
CA CYS A 55 11.75 -12.68 2.61
C CYS A 55 12.94 -11.95 3.28
N PRO A 56 14.00 -12.66 3.68
CA PRO A 56 15.08 -12.09 4.49
C PRO A 56 15.95 -11.05 3.77
N ASN A 57 15.88 -10.95 2.43
CA ASN A 57 16.62 -9.97 1.63
C ASN A 57 15.78 -8.70 1.31
N ILE A 58 14.70 -8.47 2.06
CA ILE A 58 13.96 -7.21 2.02
C ILE A 58 14.61 -6.21 2.95
N GLU A 59 14.85 -5.02 2.42
CA GLU A 59 15.38 -3.90 3.19
C GLU A 59 14.26 -2.94 3.60
N GLU A 60 14.33 -2.43 4.83
CA GLU A 60 13.34 -1.51 5.38
C GLU A 60 13.90 -0.09 5.47
N ILE A 61 13.10 0.86 5.00
CA ILE A 61 13.26 2.28 5.27
C ILE A 61 12.14 2.71 6.21
N PHE A 62 12.51 3.27 7.35
CA PHE A 62 11.57 3.97 8.23
C PHE A 62 11.77 5.48 8.11
N LEU A 63 10.78 6.14 7.50
CA LEU A 63 10.81 7.59 7.29
C LEU A 63 10.72 8.32 8.62
N LYS A 64 11.51 9.39 8.72
CA LYS A 64 11.52 10.30 9.87
C LYS A 64 10.68 11.52 9.58
N SER A 65 10.25 12.20 10.63
CA SER A 65 9.47 13.44 10.51
C SER A 65 10.17 14.55 9.73
N SER A 66 11.51 14.58 9.76
CA SER A 66 12.37 15.52 9.04
C SER A 66 12.62 15.15 7.58
N ASP A 67 12.26 13.94 7.14
CA ASP A 67 12.55 13.51 5.78
C ASP A 67 11.71 14.29 4.78
N THR A 68 12.34 14.67 3.67
CA THR A 68 11.65 15.40 2.59
C THR A 68 11.71 14.67 1.25
N LEU A 69 12.55 13.65 1.12
CA LEU A 69 12.80 12.90 -0.11
C LEU A 69 13.03 11.43 0.22
N ILE A 70 12.45 10.53 -0.58
CA ILE A 70 12.59 9.07 -0.41
C ILE A 70 13.64 8.51 -1.38
N TYR A 71 13.71 9.03 -2.61
CA TYR A 71 14.57 8.50 -3.67
C TYR A 71 16.06 8.35 -3.29
N PRO A 72 16.72 9.32 -2.62
CA PRO A 72 18.11 9.15 -2.21
C PRO A 72 18.31 7.96 -1.27
N GLN A 73 17.40 7.76 -0.30
CA GLN A 73 17.49 6.64 0.64
C GLN A 73 17.33 5.29 -0.06
N LEU A 74 16.38 5.20 -1.01
CA LEU A 74 16.20 4.00 -1.85
C LEU A 74 17.47 3.68 -2.65
N LYS A 75 18.08 4.71 -3.25
CA LYS A 75 19.29 4.56 -4.08
C LYS A 75 20.50 4.12 -3.25
N ASP A 76 20.65 4.68 -2.05
CA ASP A 76 21.73 4.32 -1.14
C ASP A 76 21.63 2.84 -0.72
N ILE A 77 20.44 2.37 -0.33
CA ILE A 77 20.21 0.96 0.02
C ILE A 77 20.48 0.05 -1.18
N ASN A 78 19.95 0.39 -2.35
CA ASN A 78 20.15 -0.41 -3.56
C ASN A 78 21.64 -0.55 -3.91
N SER A 79 22.42 0.53 -3.75
CA SER A 79 23.85 0.54 -4.07
C SER A 79 24.71 -0.24 -3.08
N GLN A 80 24.26 -0.37 -1.82
CA GLN A 80 25.04 -1.00 -0.75
C GLN A 80 24.68 -2.47 -0.53
N LYS A 81 23.40 -2.82 -0.64
CA LYS A 81 22.87 -4.10 -0.17
C LYS A 81 22.30 -5.00 -1.25
N HIS A 82 21.94 -4.45 -2.42
CA HIS A 82 21.33 -5.19 -3.52
C HIS A 82 20.15 -6.09 -3.07
N PRO A 83 19.10 -5.50 -2.48
CA PRO A 83 17.99 -6.25 -1.91
C PRO A 83 17.09 -6.85 -2.98
N SER A 84 16.28 -7.85 -2.60
CA SER A 84 15.23 -8.41 -3.46
C SER A 84 13.96 -7.56 -3.46
N ALA A 85 13.75 -6.74 -2.44
CA ALA A 85 12.75 -5.68 -2.42
C ALA A 85 13.11 -4.62 -1.38
N ILE A 86 12.52 -3.43 -1.49
CA ILE A 86 12.60 -2.41 -0.44
C ILE A 86 11.20 -2.10 0.06
N MET A 87 10.98 -2.14 1.38
CA MET A 87 9.77 -1.65 2.00
C MET A 87 9.99 -0.30 2.68
N VAL A 88 9.02 0.60 2.57
CA VAL A 88 9.06 1.94 3.15
C VAL A 88 7.88 2.12 4.09
N ARG A 89 8.16 2.55 5.33
CA ARG A 89 7.20 2.80 6.40
C ARG A 89 7.37 4.20 6.99
N GLY A 90 6.37 4.65 7.76
CA GLY A 90 6.45 5.91 8.51
C GLY A 90 6.03 7.16 7.75
N PHE A 91 5.32 7.02 6.62
CA PHE A 91 4.81 8.15 5.82
C PHE A 91 3.94 9.11 6.64
N GLU A 92 3.16 8.59 7.58
CA GLU A 92 2.31 9.36 8.48
C GLU A 92 3.08 10.29 9.43
N SER A 93 4.38 10.02 9.65
CA SER A 93 5.21 10.83 10.54
C SER A 93 5.86 12.03 9.84
N VAL A 94 5.89 12.03 8.51
CA VAL A 94 6.58 13.01 7.68
C VAL A 94 5.86 14.36 7.74
N THR A 95 6.55 15.40 8.19
CA THR A 95 5.94 16.73 8.38
C THR A 95 5.48 17.36 7.06
N ASN A 96 6.24 17.17 5.98
CA ASN A 96 5.92 17.70 4.65
C ASN A 96 5.70 16.58 3.63
N ILE A 97 4.74 15.71 3.93
CA ILE A 97 4.43 14.55 3.10
C ILE A 97 4.02 14.94 1.67
N ASP A 98 3.27 16.03 1.49
CA ASP A 98 2.82 16.47 0.16
C ASP A 98 4.02 16.79 -0.74
N ARG A 99 5.03 17.49 -0.22
CA ARG A 99 6.27 17.77 -0.98
C ARG A 99 7.03 16.50 -1.31
N MET A 100 7.14 15.57 -0.36
CA MET A 100 7.80 14.29 -0.56
C MET A 100 7.13 13.48 -1.68
N LEU A 101 5.79 13.41 -1.67
CA LEU A 101 5.00 12.73 -2.70
C LEU A 101 5.17 13.40 -4.07
N ILE A 102 5.10 14.73 -4.15
CA ILE A 102 5.36 15.47 -5.40
C ILE A 102 6.76 15.17 -5.93
N SER A 103 7.79 15.19 -5.07
CA SER A 103 9.15 14.87 -5.47
C SER A 103 9.31 13.42 -5.91
N LEU A 104 8.61 12.47 -5.28
CA LEU A 104 8.59 11.08 -5.73
C LEU A 104 8.01 11.00 -7.16
N ASN A 105 6.92 11.71 -7.44
CA ASN A 105 6.29 11.73 -8.77
C ASN A 105 7.15 12.41 -9.85
N GLN A 106 7.95 13.41 -9.47
CA GLN A 106 8.93 14.03 -10.36
C GLN A 106 10.06 13.04 -10.71
N LEU A 107 10.48 12.24 -9.74
CA LEU A 107 11.55 11.25 -9.91
C LEU A 107 11.06 9.89 -10.40
N ARG A 108 9.81 9.81 -10.86
CA ARG A 108 9.18 8.57 -11.36
C ARG A 108 10.04 7.90 -12.42
N GLU A 109 10.66 8.70 -13.29
CA GLU A 109 11.47 8.22 -14.38
C GLU A 109 12.84 7.70 -13.95
N GLU A 110 13.37 8.17 -12.83
CA GLU A 110 14.56 7.54 -12.26
C GLU A 110 14.19 6.28 -11.48
N LEU A 111 13.03 6.22 -10.83
CA LEU A 111 12.58 5.02 -10.11
C LEU A 111 12.51 3.79 -11.02
N TRP A 112 11.72 3.82 -12.10
CA TRP A 112 11.57 2.65 -12.99
C TRP A 112 12.89 2.21 -13.68
N LYS A 113 13.80 3.16 -13.95
CA LYS A 113 15.11 2.87 -14.54
C LYS A 113 16.06 2.27 -13.52
N SER A 114 16.09 2.83 -12.31
CA SER A 114 17.11 2.52 -11.30
C SER A 114 16.82 1.25 -10.51
N PHE A 115 15.55 0.88 -10.36
CA PHE A 115 15.14 -0.28 -9.56
C PHE A 115 14.62 -1.40 -10.47
N LYS A 116 15.11 -2.61 -10.22
CA LYS A 116 14.78 -3.84 -10.96
C LYS A 116 14.22 -4.89 -10.02
N PHE A 117 13.49 -4.42 -9.02
CA PHE A 117 12.82 -5.23 -8.02
C PHE A 117 11.63 -4.42 -7.47
N PRO A 118 10.70 -5.08 -6.76
CA PRO A 118 9.56 -4.40 -6.16
C PRO A 118 9.94 -3.43 -5.03
N ILE A 119 9.22 -2.32 -4.98
CA ILE A 119 9.22 -1.37 -3.86
C ILE A 119 7.83 -1.42 -3.23
N ILE A 120 7.76 -1.65 -1.92
CA ILE A 120 6.52 -1.70 -1.15
C ILE A 120 6.39 -0.43 -0.30
N LEU A 121 5.33 0.35 -0.52
CA LEU A 121 5.02 1.52 0.29
C LEU A 121 3.87 1.17 1.24
N TRP A 122 4.17 1.12 2.53
CA TRP A 122 3.15 0.93 3.55
C TRP A 122 2.50 2.27 3.90
N ILE A 123 1.22 2.40 3.56
CA ILE A 123 0.48 3.66 3.66
C ILE A 123 -0.84 3.46 4.40
N ASN A 124 -1.39 4.54 4.94
CA ASN A 124 -2.78 4.58 5.42
C ASN A 124 -3.67 5.31 4.39
N GLY A 125 -4.98 5.33 4.63
CA GLY A 125 -5.97 5.96 3.76
C GLY A 125 -5.70 7.44 3.51
N GLU A 126 -5.19 8.17 4.50
CA GLU A 126 -4.87 9.59 4.37
C GLU A 126 -3.70 9.85 3.41
N ILE A 127 -2.64 9.02 3.48
CA ILE A 127 -1.53 9.09 2.53
C ILE A 127 -1.97 8.61 1.15
N ALA A 128 -2.80 7.58 1.05
CA ALA A 128 -3.37 7.13 -0.22
C ALA A 128 -4.16 8.25 -0.92
N LYS A 129 -5.05 8.94 -0.19
CA LYS A 129 -5.80 10.10 -0.71
C LYS A 129 -4.89 11.18 -1.29
N LYS A 130 -3.80 11.49 -0.57
CA LYS A 130 -2.79 12.46 -1.03
C LYS A 130 -2.08 11.97 -2.29
N MET A 131 -1.72 10.69 -2.38
CA MET A 131 -1.07 10.14 -3.58
C MET A 131 -1.95 10.17 -4.81
N ILE A 132 -3.24 9.82 -4.71
CA ILE A 132 -4.18 9.95 -5.84
C ILE A 132 -4.16 11.37 -6.42
N ARG A 133 -4.11 12.38 -5.54
CA ARG A 133 -4.15 13.80 -5.90
C ARG A 133 -2.81 14.34 -6.40
N LEU A 134 -1.72 13.95 -5.77
CA LEU A 134 -0.39 14.57 -5.96
C LEU A 134 0.54 13.78 -6.86
N THR A 135 0.26 12.48 -7.03
CA THR A 135 1.14 11.55 -7.75
C THR A 135 0.36 10.64 -8.71
N PRO A 136 -0.44 11.21 -9.65
CA PRO A 136 -1.29 10.43 -10.54
C PRO A 136 -0.49 9.48 -11.46
N ASP A 137 0.74 9.84 -11.82
CA ASP A 137 1.58 8.99 -12.68
C ASP A 137 2.10 7.76 -11.92
N ILE A 138 2.54 7.95 -10.68
CA ILE A 138 2.94 6.86 -9.78
C ILE A 138 1.76 5.93 -9.48
N GLU A 139 0.59 6.52 -9.24
CA GLU A 139 -0.67 5.81 -9.01
C GLU A 139 -0.96 4.85 -10.17
N SER A 140 -0.81 5.29 -11.42
CA SER A 140 -1.03 4.45 -12.60
C SER A 140 -0.10 3.23 -12.74
N TRP A 141 0.99 3.16 -11.98
CA TRP A 141 1.98 2.07 -12.06
C TRP A 141 1.95 1.13 -10.87
N ALA A 142 1.31 1.53 -9.78
CA ALA A 142 1.31 0.72 -8.58
C ALA A 142 0.21 -0.34 -8.61
N SER A 143 0.46 -1.48 -7.97
CA SER A 143 -0.61 -2.36 -7.49
C SER A 143 -0.97 -1.96 -6.07
N ILE A 144 -2.21 -2.27 -5.64
CA ILE A 144 -2.65 -2.05 -4.27
C ILE A 144 -2.94 -3.39 -3.63
N THR A 145 -2.44 -3.57 -2.41
CA THR A 145 -2.75 -4.68 -1.55
C THR A 145 -3.32 -4.12 -0.25
N ASN A 146 -4.54 -4.52 0.12
CA ASN A 146 -5.24 -3.98 1.28
C ASN A 146 -5.15 -4.92 2.47
N PHE A 147 -4.85 -4.36 3.65
CA PHE A 147 -4.82 -5.08 4.91
C PHE A 147 -5.82 -4.46 5.88
N SER A 148 -6.83 -5.24 6.27
CA SER A 148 -7.91 -4.77 7.13
C SER A 148 -7.88 -5.47 8.48
N SER A 149 -8.08 -4.71 9.57
CA SER A 149 -8.27 -5.29 10.91
C SER A 149 -9.66 -5.91 11.09
N PHE A 150 -10.56 -5.69 10.14
CA PHE A 150 -11.85 -6.33 10.07
C PHE A 150 -11.77 -7.48 9.07
N SER A 151 -11.97 -8.72 9.54
CA SER A 151 -12.17 -9.86 8.66
C SER A 151 -13.57 -9.77 8.05
N GLY A 152 -13.70 -9.05 6.95
CA GLY A 152 -14.95 -8.97 6.20
C GLY A 152 -15.15 -10.24 5.37
N LYS A 153 -15.72 -11.30 5.96
CA LYS A 153 -16.71 -12.04 5.16
C LYS A 153 -17.76 -10.99 4.80
N GLU A 154 -17.95 -10.75 3.50
CA GLU A 154 -18.70 -9.64 2.89
C GLU A 154 -17.87 -8.36 2.62
N ILE A 155 -16.93 -8.45 1.68
CA ILE A 155 -17.02 -7.54 0.54
C ILE A 155 -16.85 -8.37 -0.74
N ASP A 156 -17.95 -8.99 -1.17
CA ASP A 156 -18.04 -9.50 -2.53
C ASP A 156 -18.14 -8.29 -3.46
N TYR A 157 -17.00 -7.81 -3.97
CA TYR A 157 -16.94 -6.71 -4.94
C TYR A 157 -17.51 -7.09 -6.32
N ARG A 158 -18.17 -8.25 -6.45
CA ARG A 158 -18.93 -8.59 -7.65
C ARG A 158 -20.39 -8.22 -7.47
N GLN A 159 -20.79 -7.23 -8.27
CA GLN A 159 -22.17 -6.90 -8.62
C GLN A 159 -22.95 -6.00 -7.65
N GLU A 160 -22.66 -4.69 -7.64
CA GLU A 160 -23.75 -3.70 -7.47
C GLU A 160 -23.42 -2.34 -8.10
N ARG A 161 -23.34 -2.31 -9.44
CA ARG A 161 -23.91 -1.15 -10.13
C ARG A 161 -25.41 -1.41 -10.18
N VAL A 162 -26.15 -0.78 -9.26
CA VAL A 162 -27.58 -0.41 -9.30
C VAL A 162 -28.05 -0.27 -7.84
N ASP A 163 -28.43 0.95 -7.42
CA ASP A 163 -29.30 1.27 -6.27
C ASP A 163 -28.79 1.96 -4.97
N ILE A 164 -27.59 2.55 -4.90
CA ILE A 164 -27.24 3.45 -3.76
C ILE A 164 -27.62 4.92 -4.02
N PHE A 165 -28.85 5.19 -4.47
CA PHE A 165 -29.41 6.56 -4.53
C PHE A 165 -30.59 6.81 -3.59
N HIS A 166 -31.06 5.81 -2.82
CA HIS A 166 -32.19 6.03 -1.90
C HIS A 166 -32.06 5.22 -0.61
N ASN A 167 -31.41 5.77 0.42
CA ASN A 167 -32.04 6.03 1.74
C ASN A 167 -31.02 6.30 2.87
N ASN A 168 -31.30 7.42 3.57
CA ASN A 168 -31.12 7.68 5.01
C ASN A 168 -29.71 7.67 5.62
N GLN A 169 -29.15 8.81 6.06
CA GLN A 169 -29.43 9.57 7.30
C GLN A 169 -29.13 8.80 8.59
N GLY A 170 -28.00 9.14 9.25
CA GLY A 170 -27.82 8.99 10.70
C GLY A 170 -26.54 8.32 11.19
N SER A 171 -25.50 9.14 11.44
CA SER A 171 -24.43 9.02 12.46
C SER A 171 -23.53 7.75 12.55
N GLU A 172 -22.21 8.00 12.53
CA GLU A 172 -21.03 7.10 12.69
C GLU A 172 -20.50 6.36 11.45
N ASP A 173 -21.31 6.23 10.38
CA ASP A 173 -20.89 5.53 9.15
C ASP A 173 -20.23 6.42 8.08
N SER A 174 -20.08 7.73 8.29
CA SER A 174 -19.59 8.64 7.23
C SER A 174 -18.12 8.41 6.87
N ASP A 175 -17.26 8.15 7.85
CA ASP A 175 -15.83 7.95 7.58
C ASP A 175 -15.55 6.58 6.96
N GLN A 176 -16.33 5.56 7.34
CA GLN A 176 -16.23 4.21 6.79
C GLN A 176 -16.84 4.14 5.39
N LEU A 177 -17.99 4.76 5.15
CA LEU A 177 -18.60 4.81 3.81
C LEU A 177 -17.73 5.64 2.86
N ASN A 178 -17.10 6.71 3.35
CA ASN A 178 -16.20 7.53 2.54
C ASN A 178 -14.87 6.80 2.28
N ASN A 179 -14.34 6.03 3.23
CA ASN A 179 -13.19 5.16 3.00
C ASN A 179 -13.54 3.98 2.07
N ASN A 180 -14.73 3.39 2.16
CA ASN A 180 -15.15 2.32 1.26
C ASN A 180 -15.41 2.83 -0.15
N ASN A 181 -16.04 4.00 -0.31
CA ASN A 181 -16.20 4.66 -1.61
C ASN A 181 -14.85 5.09 -2.18
N PHE A 182 -13.93 5.56 -1.32
CA PHE A 182 -12.55 5.87 -1.71
C PHE A 182 -11.79 4.62 -2.15
N LEU A 183 -11.91 3.51 -1.42
CA LEU A 183 -11.33 2.23 -1.81
C LEU A 183 -11.94 1.72 -3.11
N ILE A 184 -13.26 1.85 -3.31
CA ILE A 184 -13.92 1.51 -4.57
C ILE A 184 -13.44 2.41 -5.71
N GLU A 185 -13.31 3.72 -5.50
CA GLU A 185 -12.78 4.66 -6.50
C GLU A 185 -11.31 4.35 -6.83
N LEU A 186 -10.50 4.10 -5.81
CA LEU A 186 -9.11 3.67 -5.90
C LEU A 186 -9.04 2.35 -6.69
N PHE A 187 -9.70 1.28 -6.26
CA PHE A 187 -9.73 0.01 -6.99
C PHE A 187 -10.28 0.14 -8.41
N SER A 188 -11.30 0.99 -8.65
CA SER A 188 -11.86 1.23 -9.98
C SER A 188 -10.90 1.96 -10.91
N ARG A 189 -10.18 2.99 -10.44
CA ARG A 189 -9.14 3.67 -11.24
C ARG A 189 -8.01 2.74 -11.60
N PHE A 190 -7.61 1.87 -10.66
CA PHE A 190 -6.53 0.93 -10.86
C PHE A 190 -6.90 -0.25 -11.77
N TYR A 191 -8.12 -0.80 -11.65
CA TYR A 191 -8.60 -1.89 -12.53
C TYR A 191 -8.73 -1.45 -13.99
N VAL A 192 -9.23 -0.23 -14.25
CA VAL A 192 -9.37 0.31 -15.61
C VAL A 192 -8.01 0.51 -16.29
N LEU A 193 -6.96 0.82 -15.53
CA LEU A 193 -5.60 1.02 -16.07
C LEU A 193 -4.85 -0.29 -16.35
N GLN A 194 -5.20 -1.39 -15.68
CA GLN A 194 -4.61 -2.71 -15.92
C GLN A 194 -5.16 -3.38 -17.19
N GLU A 195 -6.43 -3.13 -17.57
CA GLU A 195 -7.00 -3.67 -18.82
C GLU A 195 -6.44 -2.99 -20.09
N LEU A 196 -5.94 -1.76 -19.98
CA LEU A 196 -5.31 -1.02 -21.09
C LEU A 196 -3.83 -1.43 -21.34
N ARG A 197 -3.30 -2.40 -20.58
CA ARG A 197 -1.93 -2.93 -20.71
C ARG A 197 -1.84 -4.32 -21.37
N LYS A 198 -2.92 -4.82 -21.97
CA LYS A 198 -2.90 -5.96 -22.89
C LYS A 198 -2.84 -5.48 -24.34
#